data_AF-V6LQ27-F1
#
_entry.id   AF-V6LQ27-F1
#
_cell.length_a   1.000
_cell.length_b   1.000
_cell.length_c   1.000
_cell.angle_alpha   90.00
_cell.angle_beta   90.00
_cell.angle_gamma   90.00
#
_symmetry.space_group_name_H-M   'P 1'
#
loop_
_entity.id
_entity.type
_entity.pdbx_description
1 polymer ?
#
loop_
_entity_poly.entity_id
_entity_poly.type
_entity_poly.pdbx_seq_one_letter_code
_entity_poly.pdbx_strand_id
1 'polypeptide(L)'
;MNNKLISKIKQSSAKQARSNKVPASQAKLIQQTDALSGFNMKNLDMENVTIYMGDRCVEYAKPNLQGNPQTNIWSVRGEHKERASKDTRFEQRQQQSMQQLMEIFKNMAPPKTEGAAEEVEQKQEE
;
A
#
# COMPACT_ATOMS: atom_id res chain seq x y z
N MET A 1 61.81 -33.26 -8.70
CA MET A 1 60.84 -34.09 -7.93
C MET A 1 59.53 -33.32 -7.66
N ASN A 2 58.74 -32.95 -8.68
CA ASN A 2 57.55 -32.08 -8.49
C ASN A 2 56.20 -32.63 -9.00
N ASN A 3 56.17 -33.74 -9.74
CA ASN A 3 54.91 -34.24 -10.34
C ASN A 3 54.06 -35.13 -9.41
N LYS A 4 54.60 -35.60 -8.28
CA LYS A 4 53.86 -36.43 -7.31
C LYS A 4 53.05 -35.63 -6.28
N LEU A 5 53.40 -34.36 -6.05
CA LEU A 5 52.66 -33.50 -5.11
C LEU A 5 51.36 -32.98 -5.74
N ILE A 6 51.40 -32.60 -7.02
CA ILE A 6 50.27 -32.02 -7.74
C ILE A 6 49.13 -33.04 -7.95
N SER A 7 49.45 -34.33 -8.14
CA SER A 7 48.44 -35.38 -8.30
C SER A 7 47.70 -35.71 -7.01
N LYS A 8 48.37 -35.63 -5.84
CA LYS A 8 47.73 -35.82 -4.54
C LYS A 8 46.76 -34.70 -4.19
N ILE A 9 47.09 -33.45 -4.53
CA ILE A 9 46.21 -32.28 -4.32
C ILE A 9 44.96 -32.35 -5.20
N LYS A 10 45.07 -32.82 -6.45
CA LYS A 10 43.92 -33.00 -7.34
C LYS A 10 43.00 -34.15 -6.92
N GLN A 11 43.52 -35.19 -6.28
CA GLN A 11 42.71 -36.29 -5.75
C GLN A 11 42.00 -35.94 -4.44
N SER A 12 42.56 -35.06 -3.59
CA SER A 12 41.90 -34.62 -2.36
C SER A 12 40.73 -33.65 -2.64
N SER A 13 40.89 -32.73 -3.59
CA SER A 13 39.82 -31.79 -3.97
C SER A 13 38.63 -32.50 -4.64
N ALA A 14 38.89 -33.51 -5.47
CA ALA A 14 37.83 -34.32 -6.08
C ALA A 14 37.06 -35.20 -5.07
N LYS A 15 37.68 -35.56 -3.94
CA LYS A 15 37.01 -36.29 -2.85
C LYS A 15 36.18 -35.36 -1.95
N GLN A 16 36.60 -34.11 -1.73
CA GLN A 16 35.81 -33.13 -0.98
C GLN A 16 34.59 -32.62 -1.74
N ALA A 17 34.65 -32.50 -3.08
CA ALA A 17 33.52 -32.09 -3.91
C ALA A 17 32.34 -33.09 -3.94
N ARG A 18 32.56 -34.34 -3.51
CA ARG A 18 31.50 -35.36 -3.41
C ARG A 18 30.81 -35.41 -2.05
N SER A 19 31.33 -34.70 -1.04
CA SER A 19 30.86 -34.75 0.35
C SER A 19 29.71 -33.79 0.67
N ASN A 20 29.48 -32.76 -0.16
CA ASN A 20 28.48 -31.72 0.12
C ASN A 20 27.32 -31.72 -0.89
N LYS A 21 26.98 -32.88 -1.47
CA LYS A 21 25.68 -33.01 -2.14
C LYS A 21 24.63 -33.15 -1.04
N VAL A 22 24.03 -32.01 -0.68
CA VAL A 22 22.82 -31.97 0.12
C VAL A 22 21.84 -33.00 -0.47
N PRO A 23 21.31 -33.94 0.31
CA PRO A 23 20.35 -34.93 -0.17
C PRO A 23 19.21 -34.24 -0.92
N ALA A 24 18.76 -34.82 -2.04
CA ALA A 24 17.73 -34.20 -2.89
C ALA A 24 16.44 -33.84 -2.13
N SER A 25 16.14 -34.55 -1.03
CA SER A 25 15.04 -34.24 -0.11
C SER A 25 15.25 -32.94 0.68
N GLN A 26 16.47 -32.69 1.15
CA GLN A 26 16.84 -31.45 1.85
C GLN A 26 16.98 -30.27 0.87
N ALA A 27 17.42 -30.51 -0.37
CA ALA A 27 17.47 -29.47 -1.40
C ALA A 27 16.07 -28.91 -1.74
N LYS A 28 15.04 -29.77 -1.79
CA LYS A 28 13.65 -29.33 -1.97
C LYS A 28 13.12 -28.51 -0.80
N LEU A 29 13.46 -28.91 0.43
CA LEU A 29 13.10 -28.16 1.65
C LEU A 29 13.78 -26.79 1.66
N ILE A 30 15.06 -26.71 1.30
CA ILE A 30 15.79 -25.44 1.20
C ILE A 30 15.18 -24.56 0.10
N GLN A 31 14.84 -25.10 -1.07
CA GLN A 31 14.16 -24.34 -2.14
C GLN A 31 12.78 -23.81 -1.72
N GLN A 32 12.01 -24.56 -0.93
CA GLN A 32 10.74 -24.07 -0.38
C GLN A 32 10.97 -22.99 0.68
N THR A 33 11.98 -23.15 1.53
CA THR A 33 12.38 -22.15 2.52
C THR A 33 12.88 -20.87 1.84
N ASP A 34 13.61 -20.99 0.74
CA ASP A 34 14.11 -19.87 -0.07
C ASP A 34 13.00 -19.16 -0.85
N ALA A 35 12.00 -19.91 -1.33
CA ALA A 35 10.81 -19.31 -1.94
C ALA A 35 9.97 -18.51 -0.92
N LEU A 36 9.96 -18.95 0.35
CA LEU A 36 9.29 -18.24 1.45
C LEU A 36 10.12 -17.06 1.97
N SER A 37 11.44 -17.16 1.98
CA SER A 37 12.35 -16.06 2.35
C SER A 37 12.53 -15.02 1.22
N GLY A 38 12.22 -15.40 -0.02
CA GLY A 38 12.19 -14.53 -1.20
C GLY A 38 11.01 -13.55 -1.24
N PHE A 39 9.99 -13.74 -0.40
CA PHE A 39 9.04 -12.67 -0.12
C PHE A 39 9.75 -11.69 0.80
N ASN A 40 10.31 -10.62 0.21
CA ASN A 40 10.93 -9.46 0.88
C ASN A 40 9.88 -8.71 1.73
N MET A 41 9.34 -9.40 2.74
CA MET A 41 8.29 -8.92 3.60
C MET A 41 8.92 -7.94 4.59
N LYS A 42 8.47 -6.71 4.53
CA LYS A 42 8.81 -5.65 5.46
C LYS A 42 7.68 -5.48 6.44
N ASN A 43 8.04 -5.28 7.70
CA ASN A 43 7.13 -4.78 8.71
C ASN A 43 7.14 -3.26 8.63
N LEU A 44 5.96 -2.66 8.72
CA LEU A 44 5.80 -1.21 8.77
C LEU A 44 5.08 -0.85 10.06
N ASP A 45 5.77 -0.12 10.94
CA ASP A 45 5.17 0.35 12.19
C ASP A 45 4.21 1.49 11.88
N MET A 46 2.93 1.27 12.14
CA MET A 46 1.86 2.24 11.91
C MET A 46 0.97 2.40 13.14
N GLU A 47 0.60 3.63 13.43
CA GLU A 47 -0.31 3.93 14.54
C GLU A 47 -1.77 3.59 14.21
N ASN A 48 -2.18 3.73 12.95
CA ASN A 48 -3.54 3.46 12.51
C ASN A 48 -3.55 3.00 11.04
N VAL A 49 -4.39 2.01 10.72
CA VAL A 49 -4.74 1.67 9.34
C VAL A 49 -6.26 1.74 9.20
N THR A 50 -6.74 2.45 8.19
CA THR A 50 -8.17 2.52 7.87
C THR A 50 -8.40 1.94 6.47
N ILE A 51 -9.27 0.92 6.37
CA ILE A 51 -9.67 0.30 5.10
C ILE A 51 -11.07 0.79 4.75
N TYR A 52 -11.21 1.53 3.66
CA TYR A 52 -12.50 2.03 3.17
C TYR A 52 -13.16 1.00 2.25
N MET A 53 -14.44 0.72 2.51
CA MET A 53 -15.27 -0.23 1.76
C MET A 53 -16.61 0.44 1.42
N GLY A 54 -16.57 1.50 0.62
CA GLY A 54 -17.76 2.29 0.29
C GLY A 54 -18.23 3.16 1.45
N ASP A 55 -19.42 2.85 1.98
CA ASP A 55 -20.09 3.60 3.06
C ASP A 55 -19.59 3.24 4.46
N ARG A 56 -18.80 2.17 4.57
CA ARG A 56 -18.18 1.70 5.81
C ARG A 56 -16.67 1.64 5.72
N CYS A 57 -16.02 1.71 6.86
CA CYS A 57 -14.59 1.53 6.99
C CYS A 57 -14.25 0.62 8.18
N VAL A 58 -13.11 -0.05 8.08
CA VAL A 58 -12.52 -0.82 9.18
C VAL A 58 -11.28 -0.09 9.66
N GLU A 59 -11.28 0.33 10.91
CA GLU A 59 -10.15 1.02 11.55
C GLU A 59 -9.39 0.04 12.45
N TYR A 60 -8.08 -0.07 12.24
CA TYR A 60 -7.15 -0.79 13.08
C TYR A 60 -6.32 0.21 13.89
N ALA A 61 -6.31 0.06 15.22
CA ALA A 61 -5.46 0.84 16.09
C ALA A 61 -4.18 0.05 16.41
N LYS A 62 -3.01 0.63 16.11
CA LYS A 62 -1.69 -0.01 16.22
C LYS A 62 -1.63 -1.42 15.58
N PRO A 63 -1.99 -1.56 14.29
CA PRO A 63 -1.92 -2.85 13.62
C PRO A 63 -0.48 -3.33 13.43
N ASN A 64 -0.33 -4.65 13.33
CA ASN A 64 0.84 -5.27 12.73
C ASN A 64 0.65 -5.30 11.21
N LEU A 65 1.34 -4.40 10.52
CA LEU A 65 1.34 -4.27 9.06
C LEU A 65 2.61 -4.91 8.49
N GLN A 66 2.43 -5.92 7.66
CA GLN A 66 3.52 -6.64 7.01
C GLN A 66 3.21 -6.81 5.53
N GLY A 67 4.18 -6.57 4.64
CA GLY A 67 3.94 -6.71 3.22
C GLY A 67 5.19 -6.57 2.37
N ASN A 68 5.03 -6.72 1.06
CA ASN A 68 6.11 -6.53 0.10
C ASN A 68 5.90 -5.22 -0.66
N PRO A 69 6.75 -4.20 -0.47
CA PRO A 69 6.65 -2.93 -1.19
C PRO A 69 6.82 -3.08 -2.71
N GLN A 70 7.53 -4.11 -3.18
CA GLN A 70 7.75 -4.32 -4.62
C GLN A 70 6.49 -4.82 -5.32
N THR A 71 5.71 -5.68 -4.68
CA THR A 71 4.43 -6.18 -5.22
C THR A 71 3.23 -5.38 -4.73
N ASN A 72 3.45 -4.45 -3.79
CA ASN A 72 2.42 -3.68 -3.09
C ASN A 72 1.32 -4.56 -2.45
N ILE A 73 1.70 -5.75 -1.97
CA ILE A 73 0.79 -6.65 -1.25
C ILE A 73 1.05 -6.51 0.24
N TRP A 74 0.00 -6.20 1.00
CA TRP A 74 0.07 -5.92 2.42
C TRP A 74 -0.94 -6.74 3.20
N SER A 75 -0.52 -7.22 4.36
CA SER A 75 -1.33 -7.91 5.37
C SER A 75 -1.45 -7.01 6.59
N VAL A 76 -2.69 -6.76 7.02
CA VAL A 76 -3.01 -6.01 8.23
C VAL A 76 -3.54 -6.98 9.27
N ARG A 77 -2.95 -7.01 10.48
CA ARG A 77 -3.45 -7.79 11.61
C ARG A 77 -3.57 -6.92 12.85
N GLY A 78 -4.62 -7.15 13.64
CA GLY A 78 -4.85 -6.44 14.88
C GLY A 78 -6.33 -6.35 15.23
N GLU A 79 -6.62 -5.80 16.40
CA GLU A 79 -7.99 -5.43 16.76
C GLU A 79 -8.50 -4.33 15.84
N HIS A 80 -9.77 -4.43 15.46
CA HIS A 80 -10.39 -3.48 14.56
C HIS A 80 -11.81 -3.12 14.98
N LYS A 81 -12.28 -1.97 14.47
CA LYS A 81 -13.65 -1.49 14.65
C LYS A 81 -14.23 -1.11 13.30
N GLU A 82 -15.46 -1.54 13.04
CA GLU A 82 -16.24 -1.06 11.90
C GLU A 82 -16.91 0.28 12.24
N ARG A 83 -16.88 1.22 11.30
CA ARG A 83 -17.52 2.54 11.39
C ARG A 83 -18.05 2.98 10.03
N ALA A 84 -18.92 3.98 9.99
CA ALA A 84 -19.30 4.61 8.74
C ALA A 84 -18.13 5.47 8.22
N SER A 85 -17.87 5.44 6.92
CA SER A 85 -16.72 6.14 6.32
C SER A 85 -16.76 7.66 6.55
N LYS A 86 -17.96 8.24 6.54
CA LYS A 86 -18.23 9.66 6.85
C LYS A 86 -17.79 10.12 8.24
N ASP A 87 -17.68 9.19 9.20
CA ASP A 87 -17.31 9.51 10.58
C ASP A 87 -15.78 9.55 10.77
N THR A 88 -15.01 9.20 9.73
CA THR A 88 -13.56 9.27 9.78
C THR A 88 -13.09 10.73 9.78
N ARG A 89 -12.02 11.01 10.54
CA ARG A 89 -11.41 12.36 10.63
C ARG A 89 -10.87 12.85 9.28
N PHE A 90 -10.67 11.95 8.32
CA PHE A 90 -10.22 12.28 6.98
C PHE A 90 -11.36 12.83 6.12
N GLU A 91 -12.49 12.12 6.04
CA GLU A 91 -13.71 12.56 5.34
C GLU A 91 -14.20 13.91 5.87
N GLN A 92 -14.24 14.08 7.19
CA GLN A 92 -14.64 15.35 7.80
C GLN A 92 -13.72 16.52 7.38
N ARG A 93 -12.41 16.28 7.29
CA ARG A 93 -11.45 17.31 6.85
C ARG A 93 -11.56 17.61 5.36
N GLN A 94 -11.82 16.61 4.53
CA GLN A 94 -12.02 16.79 3.10
C GLN A 94 -13.31 17.57 2.81
N GLN A 95 -14.39 17.29 3.54
CA GLN A 95 -15.64 18.02 3.42
C GLN A 95 -15.48 19.49 3.84
N GLN A 96 -14.74 19.74 4.92
CA GLN A 96 -14.44 21.11 5.37
C GLN A 96 -13.60 21.89 4.35
N SER A 97 -12.57 21.28 3.76
CA SER A 97 -11.76 21.96 2.75
C SER A 97 -12.55 22.27 1.49
N MET A 98 -13.45 21.37 1.08
CA MET A 98 -14.37 21.64 -0.03
C MET A 98 -15.35 22.79 0.26
N GLN A 99 -15.91 22.85 1.47
CA GLN A 99 -16.81 23.94 1.86
C GLN A 99 -16.09 25.30 1.84
N GLN A 100 -14.87 25.37 2.39
CA GLN A 100 -14.05 26.58 2.34
C GLN A 100 -13.72 27.00 0.89
N LEU A 101 -13.44 26.04 0.02
CA LEU A 101 -13.19 26.32 -1.40
C LEU A 101 -14.43 26.92 -2.07
N MET A 102 -15.63 26.36 -1.83
CA MET A 102 -16.89 26.89 -2.35
C MET A 102 -17.17 28.30 -1.83
N GLU A 103 -16.90 28.56 -0.55
CA GLU A 103 -17.04 29.91 0.03
C GLU A 103 -16.10 30.91 -0.63
N ILE A 104 -14.84 30.54 -0.88
CA ILE A 104 -13.89 31.40 -1.61
C ILE A 104 -14.41 31.69 -3.03
N PHE A 105 -14.90 30.69 -3.76
CA PHE A 105 -15.47 30.91 -5.09
C PHE A 105 -16.73 31.77 -5.06
N LYS A 106 -17.58 31.63 -4.03
CA LYS A 106 -18.77 32.46 -3.86
C LYS A 106 -18.42 33.91 -3.52
N ASN A 107 -17.34 34.13 -2.77
CA ASN A 107 -16.85 35.45 -2.38
C ASN A 107 -15.98 36.11 -3.47
N MET A 108 -15.44 35.34 -4.42
CA MET A 108 -14.76 35.83 -5.63
C MET A 108 -15.70 36.00 -6.82
N ALA A 109 -16.92 35.46 -6.76
CA ALA A 109 -17.93 35.76 -7.76
C ALA A 109 -18.21 37.27 -7.73
N PRO A 110 -18.19 37.96 -8.90
CA PRO A 110 -18.52 39.37 -8.94
C PRO A 110 -19.92 39.56 -8.34
N PRO A 111 -20.18 40.68 -7.64
CA PRO A 111 -21.48 40.91 -7.04
C PRO A 111 -22.53 40.75 -8.13
N LYS A 112 -23.58 39.97 -7.84
CA LYS A 112 -24.78 40.00 -8.67
C LYS A 112 -25.20 41.47 -8.69
N THR A 113 -25.06 42.12 -9.85
CA THR A 113 -25.70 43.39 -10.10
C THR A 113 -27.20 43.16 -9.94
N GLU A 114 -27.71 43.51 -8.76
CA GLU A 114 -29.12 43.77 -8.56
C GLU A 114 -29.47 44.93 -9.49
N GLY A 115 -30.18 44.63 -10.58
CA GLY A 115 -30.60 45.64 -11.55
C GLY A 115 -30.47 45.19 -13.00
N ALA A 116 -31.20 44.15 -13.39
CA ALA A 116 -31.62 43.91 -14.79
C ALA A 116 -32.71 42.83 -14.84
N ALA A 117 -33.70 42.92 -13.95
CA ALA A 117 -34.91 42.10 -13.97
C ALA A 117 -36.14 43.00 -13.81
N GLU A 118 -36.23 44.02 -14.65
CA GLU A 118 -37.46 44.76 -14.94
C GLU A 118 -37.34 45.17 -16.42
N GLU A 119 -38.43 44.98 -17.18
CA GLU A 119 -38.55 45.10 -18.65
C GLU A 119 -38.07 43.90 -19.51
N VAL A 120 -38.70 42.73 -19.34
CA VAL A 120 -39.14 41.95 -20.52
C VAL A 120 -40.50 41.31 -20.22
N GLU A 121 -41.50 42.13 -19.92
CA GLU A 121 -42.91 41.75 -20.05
C GLU A 121 -43.59 42.88 -20.83
N GLN A 122 -44.38 42.51 -21.84
CA GLN A 122 -45.09 43.36 -22.80
C GLN A 122 -44.31 43.81 -24.06
N LYS A 123 -44.31 42.94 -25.06
CA LYS A 123 -44.97 43.20 -26.37
C LYS A 123 -44.80 42.01 -27.31
N GLN A 124 -45.74 41.07 -27.23
CA GLN A 124 -46.16 40.23 -28.35
C GLN A 124 -47.58 39.74 -28.05
N GLU A 125 -48.55 40.61 -28.31
CA GLU A 125 -49.92 40.26 -28.71
C GLU A 125 -50.65 41.57 -29.04
N GLU A 126 -50.60 41.94 -30.33
CA GLU A 126 -51.72 42.39 -31.17
C GLU A 126 -51.24 42.56 -32.62
#